data_AF-A0A965GFJ2-F1
#
_entry.id   AF-A0A965GFJ2-F1
#
_cell.length_a   1.000
_cell.length_b   1.000
_cell.length_c   1.000
_cell.angle_alpha   90.00
_cell.angle_beta   90.00
_cell.angle_gamma   90.00
#
_symmetry.space_group_name_H-M   'P 1'
#
loop_
_entity.id
_entity.type
_entity.pdbx_description
1 polymer ?
#
loop_
_entity_poly.entity_id
_entity_poly.type
_entity_poly.pdbx_seq_one_letter_code
_entity_poly.pdbx_strand_id
1 'polypeptide(L)' 'RDDSSQVILQSTDGNSTQPTLWVNENNSGRVVYNALGHDFVSVSHLTHQQLIKRSAMWACRATDFEVEAITLSQ' A
#
# COMPACT_ATOMS: atom_id res chain seq x y z
N ARG A 1 12.24 9.05 9.57
CA ARG A 1 11.89 7.63 9.35
C ARG A 1 12.49 6.88 10.51
N ASP A 2 11.69 6.13 11.26
CA ASP A 2 12.27 5.09 12.11
C ASP A 2 12.86 3.99 11.19
N ASP A 3 13.75 3.17 11.71
CA ASP A 3 14.35 2.06 10.95
C ASP A 3 13.34 0.91 10.67
N SER A 4 12.08 1.02 11.10
CA SER A 4 11.04 -0.02 10.92
C SER A 4 10.12 0.22 9.73
N SER A 5 10.37 1.26 8.93
CA SER A 5 9.55 1.57 7.75
C SER A 5 10.06 0.86 6.50
N GLN A 6 9.25 -0.05 5.92
CA GLN A 6 9.56 -0.76 4.67
C GLN A 6 8.92 -0.07 3.46
N VAL A 7 9.72 0.24 2.44
CA VAL A 7 9.23 0.76 1.15
C VAL A 7 8.71 -0.39 0.28
N ILE A 8 7.51 -0.24 -0.26
CA ILE A 8 6.85 -1.22 -1.13
C ILE A 8 6.79 -0.72 -2.57
N LEU A 9 6.53 0.57 -2.77
CA LEU A 9 6.45 1.20 -4.09
C LEU A 9 7.27 2.49 -4.10
N GLN A 10 7.95 2.71 -5.22
CA GLN A 10 8.63 3.96 -5.53
C GLN A 10 8.15 4.48 -6.88
N SER A 11 8.26 5.78 -7.07
CA SER A 11 8.08 6.46 -8.36
C SER A 11 9.37 7.19 -8.71
N THR A 12 9.70 7.19 -10.01
CA THR A 12 10.86 7.89 -10.56
C THR A 12 10.38 8.82 -11.66
N ASP A 13 10.79 10.09 -11.60
CA ASP A 13 10.47 11.11 -12.62
C ASP A 13 11.63 11.35 -13.61
N GLY A 14 12.64 10.50 -13.56
CA GLY A 14 13.88 10.60 -14.35
C GLY A 14 14.99 11.38 -13.66
N ASN A 15 14.68 12.20 -12.66
CA ASN A 15 15.66 12.98 -11.88
C ASN A 15 15.80 12.46 -10.45
N SER A 16 14.72 11.96 -9.87
CA SER A 16 14.66 11.51 -8.50
C SER A 16 13.78 10.27 -8.35
N THR A 17 14.09 9.45 -7.35
CA THR A 17 13.27 8.31 -6.95
C THR A 17 12.73 8.58 -5.56
N GLN A 18 11.42 8.47 -5.39
CA GLN A 18 10.74 8.75 -4.14
C GLN A 18 9.80 7.61 -3.75
N PRO A 19 9.69 7.29 -2.44
CA PRO A 19 8.75 6.29 -1.97
C PRO A 19 7.31 6.80 -2.12
N THR A 20 6.47 6.02 -2.79
CA THR A 20 5.04 6.32 -2.97
C THR A 20 4.14 5.39 -2.18
N LEU A 21 4.66 4.23 -1.74
CA LEU A 21 3.99 3.39 -0.75
C LEU A 21 5.01 2.80 0.22
N TRP A 22 4.74 2.91 1.51
CA TRP A 22 5.52 2.26 2.55
C TRP A 22 4.63 1.79 3.68
N VAL A 23 5.13 0.80 4.43
CA VAL A 23 4.48 0.24 5.60
C VAL A 23 5.37 0.39 6.81
N ASN A 24 4.77 0.46 7.99
CA ASN A 24 5.46 0.42 9.26
C ASN A 24 4.66 -0.49 10.21
N GLU A 25 5.35 -1.39 10.88
CA GLU A 25 4.76 -2.21 11.94
C GLU A 25 5.58 -2.04 13.21
N ASN A 26 4.87 -1.80 14.32
CA ASN A 26 5.42 -1.88 15.66
C ASN A 26 4.44 -2.62 16.58
N ASN A 27 4.84 -2.80 17.83
CA ASN A 27 4.02 -3.51 18.82
C ASN A 27 2.62 -2.89 19.05
N SER A 28 2.42 -1.61 18.68
CA SER A 28 1.17 -0.88 18.87
C SER A 28 0.25 -0.89 17.65
N GLY A 29 0.73 -1.30 16.47
CA GLY A 29 -0.11 -1.31 15.26
C GLY A 29 0.65 -1.39 13.94
N ARG A 30 -0.13 -1.29 12.86
CA ARG A 30 0.32 -1.33 11.47
C ARG A 30 -0.16 -0.08 10.75
N VAL A 31 0.75 0.58 10.05
CA VAL A 31 0.48 1.81 9.29
C VAL A 31 0.87 1.59 7.83
N VAL A 32 0.02 2.03 6.92
CA VAL A 32 0.32 2.12 5.49
C VAL A 32 0.21 3.57 5.06
N TYR A 33 1.23 4.06 4.38
CA TYR A 33 1.18 5.32 3.65
C TYR A 33 1.11 5.03 2.15
N ASN A 34 0.16 5.66 1.46
CA ASN A 34 -0.01 5.58 0.01
C ASN A 34 -0.16 7.00 -0.55
N ALA A 35 0.80 7.44 -1.38
CA ALA A 35 0.83 8.77 -1.99
C ALA A 35 0.05 8.85 -3.32
N LEU A 36 -0.51 7.74 -3.80
CA LEU A 36 -1.35 7.71 -5.00
C LEU A 36 -2.75 8.25 -4.69
N GLY A 37 -3.58 8.45 -5.72
CA GLY A 37 -5.01 8.78 -5.52
C GLY A 37 -5.36 10.27 -5.55
N HIS A 38 -4.56 11.09 -6.23
CA HIS A 38 -4.84 12.54 -6.36
C HIS A 38 -6.19 12.84 -7.04
N ASP A 39 -6.71 11.92 -7.86
CA ASP A 39 -7.98 12.10 -8.56
C ASP A 39 -8.80 10.81 -8.67
N PHE A 40 -10.03 10.96 -9.19
CA PHE A 40 -10.96 9.87 -9.41
C PHE A 40 -10.41 8.80 -10.36
N VAL A 41 -9.63 9.18 -11.38
CA VAL A 41 -9.08 8.23 -12.35
C VAL A 41 -8.08 7.32 -11.65
N SER A 42 -7.23 7.87 -10.78
CA SER A 42 -6.28 7.12 -9.98
C SER A 42 -6.98 6.14 -9.03
N VAL A 43 -8.00 6.57 -8.29
CA VAL A 43 -8.72 5.68 -7.34
C VAL A 43 -9.61 4.66 -8.05
N SER A 44 -10.13 4.99 -9.23
CA SER A 44 -10.97 4.09 -10.02
C SER A 44 -10.19 3.02 -10.77
N HIS A 45 -8.87 3.17 -10.89
CA HIS A 45 -8.03 2.17 -11.51
C HIS A 45 -8.05 0.87 -10.69
N LEU A 46 -8.36 -0.26 -11.33
CA LEU A 46 -8.58 -1.55 -10.67
C LEU A 46 -7.41 -1.97 -9.76
N THR A 47 -6.18 -1.84 -10.24
CA THR A 47 -4.97 -2.12 -9.46
C THR A 47 -4.87 -1.25 -8.20
N HIS A 48 -5.27 0.02 -8.29
CA HIS A 48 -5.20 0.90 -7.13
C HIS A 48 -6.30 0.57 -6.11
N GLN A 49 -7.50 0.20 -6.56
CA GLN A 49 -8.56 -0.30 -5.67
C GLN A 49 -8.12 -1.57 -4.93
N GLN A 50 -7.48 -2.51 -5.63
CA GLN A 50 -6.93 -3.72 -5.02
C GLN A 50 -5.85 -3.38 -3.99
N LEU A 51 -4.96 -2.44 -4.33
CA LEU A 51 -3.91 -1.98 -3.42
C LEU A 51 -4.50 -1.38 -2.13
N ILE A 52 -5.49 -0.49 -2.23
CA ILE A 52 -6.17 0.11 -1.07
C ILE A 52 -6.82 -0.98 -0.20
N LYS A 53 -7.54 -1.94 -0.80
CA LYS A 53 -8.17 -3.05 -0.07
C LYS A 53 -7.13 -3.93 0.64
N ARG A 54 -6.04 -4.29 -0.04
CA ARG A 54 -4.94 -5.09 0.53
C ARG A 54 -4.26 -4.34 1.69
N SER A 55 -4.01 -3.04 1.52
CA SER A 55 -3.42 -2.20 2.57
C SER A 55 -4.31 -2.14 3.82
N ALA A 56 -5.62 -2.00 3.65
CA ALA A 56 -6.57 -1.99 4.76
C ALA A 56 -6.60 -3.36 5.49
N MET A 57 -6.68 -4.46 4.74
CA MET A 57 -6.66 -5.81 5.32
C MET A 57 -5.35 -6.09 6.09
N TRP A 58 -4.20 -5.73 5.51
CA TRP A 58 -2.90 -5.88 6.18
C TRP A 58 -2.82 -5.06 7.48
N ALA A 59 -3.31 -3.81 7.46
CA ALA A 59 -3.35 -2.94 8.64
C ALA A 59 -4.25 -3.53 9.75
N CYS A 60 -5.34 -4.20 9.37
CA CYS A 60 -6.24 -4.93 10.26
C CYS A 60 -5.72 -6.31 10.69
N ARG A 61 -4.46 -6.66 10.37
CA ARG A 61 -3.84 -7.96 10.70
C ARG A 61 -4.52 -9.17 10.07
N ALA A 62 -5.16 -9.00 8.92
CA ALA A 62 -5.55 -10.14 8.10
C ALA A 62 -4.32 -10.99 7.76
N THR A 63 -4.55 -12.29 7.60
CA THR A 63 -3.53 -13.24 7.15
C THR A 63 -3.12 -12.96 5.71
N ASP A 64 -1.91 -13.40 5.34
CA ASP A 64 -1.43 -13.24 3.95
C ASP A 64 -2.40 -13.89 2.94
N PHE A 65 -2.99 -15.04 3.31
CA PHE A 65 -4.02 -15.70 2.51
C PHE A 65 -5.25 -14.82 2.27
N GLU A 66 -5.77 -14.17 3.31
CA GLU A 66 -6.92 -13.25 3.19
C GLU A 66 -6.58 -12.00 2.36
N VAL A 67 -5.36 -11.49 2.48
CA VAL A 67 -4.87 -10.36 1.67
C VAL A 67 -4.70 -10.78 0.21
N GLU A 68 -4.19 -11.97 -0.07
CA GLU A 68 -4.02 -12.52 -1.42
C GLU A 68 -5.35 -12.78 -2.12
N ALA A 69 -6.36 -13.24 -1.39
CA ALA A 69 -7.70 -13.48 -1.93
C ALA A 69 -8.33 -12.23 -2.57
N ILE A 70 -7.96 -11.02 -2.14
CA ILE A 70 -8.41 -9.75 -2.74
C ILE A 70 -8.00 -9.61 -4.21
N THR A 71 -6.89 -10.24 -4.61
CA THR A 71 -6.42 -10.18 -6.00
C THR A 71 -7.12 -11.22 -6.89
N LEU A 72 -7.60 -12.32 -6.29
CA LEU A 72 -8.19 -13.47 -6.99
C LEU A 72 -9.71 -13.36 -7.19
N SER A 73 -10.38 -12.39 -6.56
CA SER A 73 -11.84 -12.25 -6.57
C SER A 73 -12.40 -11.55 -7.83
N GLN A 74 -11.92 -11.89 -9.02
CA GLN A 74 -12.49 -11.41 -10.29
C GLN A 74 -13.38 -12.46 -10.95
#